data_AF-A0A962I4F7-F1
#
_entry.id   AF-A0A962I4F7-F1
#
_cell.length_a   1.000
_cell.length_b   1.000
_cell.length_c   1.000
_cell.angle_alpha   90.00
_cell.angle_beta   90.00
_cell.angle_gamma   90.00
#
_symmetry.space_group_name_H-M   'P 1'
#
loop_
_entity.id
_entity.type
_entity.pdbx_description
1 polymer ?
#
loop_
_entity_poly.entity_id
_entity_poly.type
_entity_poly.pdbx_seq_one_letter_code
_entity_poly.pdbx_strand_id
1 'polypeptide(L)'
;MPRFLRFALLLPWVLPAVLAAATAVPMPTSGEWPALLMGDWQSRGYGHRLRISADGARLYHFTSIAGADRCWPAEEDDSLLAAVDRYQLGGEGRELSLFGLGEPHPYRYDRLSEWPAACEQPAASDIRSRFQHFADLMQAHYAFFELYQVDWSARRAAGLASLDDKSDEAALFAAMQQALQGLRDGHLSLSAEVAGEPRQVEGNRGRTLERISVAARAAGEPAGPARRRWQADLWQAIAKEALGGEGRMAGNDFLQAGWLSPQIGYLAAYTVGGYAERDFSDPRGDERVLHEFLDQALSDFERGQARAVVIDLSLNHGGYDFIARAFAAHFADQRRPVYRKSPADALPPYQTELWLEPAAGQRYAGPVYLLTSDITVSGGEILTLALRALPQVIHVGAATRGALSDILEKPLGEGWVLTLSNEVYRDTQGQLWEGRGIEPQRPLPVFEAGQAPLAALTALRQMIERDLALTATAARATPAPAAATPPASGHRAGAGDSRR
;
A
#
# COMPACT_ATOMS: atom_id res chain seq x y z
N MET A 1 62.13 -43.84 -36.54
CA MET A 1 60.86 -43.66 -37.28
C MET A 1 59.99 -44.89 -37.05
N PRO A 2 58.65 -44.83 -36.92
CA PRO A 2 57.76 -43.68 -37.19
C PRO A 2 56.68 -43.38 -36.12
N ARG A 3 56.10 -42.16 -36.26
CA ARG A 3 54.69 -41.75 -36.10
C ARG A 3 54.04 -41.70 -34.70
N PHE A 4 54.06 -40.51 -34.10
CA PHE A 4 53.10 -40.06 -33.09
C PHE A 4 51.83 -39.51 -33.78
N LEU A 5 50.66 -40.09 -33.44
CA LEU A 5 49.34 -39.59 -33.79
C LEU A 5 48.94 -38.48 -32.80
N ARG A 6 48.56 -37.30 -33.31
CA ARG A 6 47.91 -36.24 -32.52
C ARG A 6 46.40 -36.49 -32.50
N PHE A 7 45.82 -36.72 -31.32
CA PHE A 7 44.38 -36.65 -31.09
C PHE A 7 44.00 -35.20 -30.79
N ALA A 8 43.12 -34.62 -31.62
CA ALA A 8 42.45 -33.36 -31.34
C ALA A 8 41.23 -33.64 -30.45
N LEU A 9 41.25 -33.13 -29.22
CA LEU A 9 40.10 -33.12 -28.32
C LEU A 9 39.18 -31.95 -28.72
N LEU A 10 38.02 -32.27 -29.28
CA LEU A 10 36.91 -31.34 -29.42
C LEU A 10 36.20 -31.24 -28.05
N LEU A 11 36.39 -30.13 -27.34
CA LEU A 11 35.53 -29.78 -26.21
C LEU A 11 34.18 -29.30 -26.76
N PRO A 12 33.04 -29.90 -26.36
CA PRO A 12 31.75 -29.33 -26.67
C PRO A 12 31.55 -28.08 -25.80
N TRP A 13 31.32 -26.95 -26.46
CA TRP A 13 30.87 -25.72 -25.82
C TRP A 13 29.46 -25.96 -25.29
N VAL A 14 29.33 -26.26 -24.00
CA VAL A 14 28.06 -26.16 -23.29
C VAL A 14 27.83 -24.67 -23.05
N LEU A 15 27.09 -24.03 -23.95
CA LEU A 15 26.50 -22.72 -23.68
C LEU A 15 25.59 -22.87 -22.44
N PRO A 16 25.81 -22.11 -21.35
CA PRO A 16 24.82 -22.07 -20.29
C PRO A 16 23.57 -21.45 -20.89
N ALA A 17 22.49 -22.22 -20.97
CA ALA A 17 21.17 -21.68 -21.23
C ALA A 17 20.83 -20.73 -20.08
N VAL A 18 21.08 -19.44 -20.29
CA VAL A 18 20.47 -18.40 -19.47
C VAL A 18 18.98 -18.53 -19.74
N LEU A 19 18.23 -19.13 -18.80
CA LEU A 19 16.79 -18.96 -18.76
C LEU A 19 16.56 -17.46 -18.61
N ALA A 20 16.30 -16.78 -19.72
CA ALA A 20 15.71 -15.46 -19.66
C ALA A 20 14.36 -15.65 -18.96
N ALA A 21 14.24 -15.20 -17.71
CA ALA A 21 12.94 -15.07 -17.08
C ALA A 21 12.10 -14.22 -18.04
N ALA A 22 11.01 -14.79 -18.57
CA ALA A 22 10.16 -14.11 -19.52
C ALA A 22 9.74 -12.77 -18.92
N THR A 23 10.09 -11.65 -19.54
CA THR A 23 9.68 -10.33 -19.05
C THR A 23 8.16 -10.20 -19.12
N ALA A 24 7.53 -9.57 -18.13
CA ALA A 24 6.09 -9.31 -18.18
C ALA A 24 5.74 -8.49 -19.44
N VAL A 25 4.64 -8.88 -20.10
CA VAL A 25 4.16 -8.32 -21.36
C VAL A 25 2.93 -7.44 -21.07
N PRO A 26 2.82 -6.24 -21.67
CA PRO A 26 1.62 -5.41 -21.56
C PRO A 26 0.36 -6.10 -22.08
N MET A 27 -0.77 -5.85 -21.42
CA MET A 27 -2.08 -6.21 -21.94
C MET A 27 -2.40 -5.40 -23.21
N PRO A 28 -3.10 -5.98 -24.21
CA PRO A 28 -3.51 -5.26 -25.40
C PRO A 28 -4.42 -4.08 -25.07
N THR A 29 -4.22 -2.95 -25.76
CA THR A 29 -5.07 -1.76 -25.61
C THR A 29 -6.46 -1.93 -26.20
N SER A 30 -6.71 -3.01 -26.95
CA SER A 30 -8.03 -3.35 -27.51
C SER A 30 -9.02 -3.83 -26.45
N GLY A 31 -8.56 -4.16 -25.23
CA GLY A 31 -9.37 -4.81 -24.19
C GLY A 31 -9.54 -6.32 -24.39
N GLU A 32 -9.04 -6.87 -25.50
CA GLU A 32 -9.10 -8.31 -25.76
C GLU A 32 -8.02 -9.07 -24.99
N TRP A 33 -8.40 -10.20 -24.41
CA TRP A 33 -7.46 -11.09 -23.74
C TRP A 33 -6.65 -11.89 -24.76
N PRO A 34 -5.31 -11.93 -24.66
CA PRO A 34 -4.46 -12.69 -25.58
C PRO A 34 -4.87 -14.16 -25.69
N ALA A 35 -4.92 -14.70 -26.91
CA ALA A 35 -5.33 -16.09 -27.17
C ALA A 35 -4.49 -17.14 -26.43
N LEU A 36 -3.21 -16.85 -26.19
CA LEU A 36 -2.30 -17.69 -25.39
C LEU A 36 -2.71 -17.82 -23.91
N LEU A 37 -3.53 -16.90 -23.40
CA LEU A 37 -4.07 -16.94 -22.04
C LEU A 37 -5.38 -17.74 -21.95
N MET A 38 -6.00 -18.10 -23.08
CA MET A 38 -7.25 -18.85 -23.08
C MET A 38 -7.16 -20.14 -22.28
N GLY A 39 -8.22 -20.44 -21.54
CA GLY A 39 -8.33 -21.59 -20.66
C GLY A 39 -8.75 -21.20 -19.25
N ASP A 40 -8.72 -22.21 -18.38
CA ASP A 40 -9.16 -22.12 -17.00
C ASP A 40 -7.96 -22.08 -16.06
N TRP A 41 -8.03 -21.20 -15.06
CA TRP A 41 -6.92 -20.88 -14.18
C TRP A 41 -7.38 -20.82 -12.72
N GLN A 42 -6.53 -21.26 -11.81
CA GLN A 42 -6.72 -21.19 -10.36
C GLN A 42 -5.63 -20.32 -9.75
N SER A 43 -5.97 -19.32 -8.95
CA SER A 43 -4.98 -18.51 -8.27
C SER A 43 -4.29 -19.28 -7.14
N ARG A 44 -3.02 -18.93 -6.89
CA ARG A 44 -2.28 -19.29 -5.68
C ARG A 44 -2.64 -18.26 -4.59
N GLY A 45 -3.52 -18.62 -3.67
CA GLY A 45 -4.10 -17.69 -2.69
C GLY A 45 -5.23 -16.85 -3.28
N TYR A 46 -5.79 -15.93 -2.50
CA TYR A 46 -6.96 -15.09 -2.83
C TYR A 46 -8.26 -15.83 -3.16
N GLY A 47 -8.27 -17.13 -3.45
CA GLY A 47 -9.50 -17.87 -3.82
C GLY A 47 -10.12 -17.40 -5.13
N HIS A 48 -9.32 -17.10 -6.15
CA HIS A 48 -9.79 -16.72 -7.48
C HIS A 48 -9.70 -17.90 -8.46
N ARG A 49 -10.67 -17.98 -9.36
CA ARG A 49 -10.60 -18.76 -10.59
C ARG A 49 -10.94 -17.90 -11.77
N LEU A 50 -10.20 -18.07 -12.84
CA LEU A 50 -10.31 -17.24 -14.04
C LEU A 50 -10.56 -18.14 -15.23
N ARG A 51 -11.66 -17.89 -15.96
CA ARG A 51 -11.95 -18.51 -17.24
C ARG A 51 -11.73 -17.49 -18.33
N ILE A 52 -10.74 -17.72 -19.20
CA ILE A 52 -10.39 -16.83 -20.31
C ILE A 52 -10.80 -17.50 -21.62
N SER A 53 -11.60 -16.81 -22.42
CA SER A 53 -12.15 -17.29 -23.68
C SER A 53 -12.05 -16.23 -24.77
N ALA A 54 -12.55 -16.53 -25.98
CA ALA A 54 -12.67 -15.54 -27.05
C ALA A 54 -13.61 -14.38 -26.69
N ASP A 55 -14.59 -14.62 -25.80
CA ASP A 55 -15.57 -13.62 -25.37
C ASP A 55 -15.07 -12.78 -24.18
N GLY A 56 -13.84 -12.98 -23.73
CA GLY A 56 -13.23 -12.29 -22.59
C GLY A 56 -12.94 -13.20 -21.41
N ALA A 57 -12.61 -12.58 -20.27
CA ALA A 57 -12.27 -13.25 -19.03
C ALA A 57 -13.38 -13.12 -17.98
N ARG A 58 -13.64 -14.18 -17.23
CA ARG A 58 -14.61 -14.22 -16.12
C ARG A 58 -13.94 -14.69 -14.84
N LEU A 59 -14.10 -13.90 -13.78
CA LEU A 59 -13.57 -14.20 -12.44
C LEU A 59 -14.63 -14.91 -11.59
N TYR A 60 -14.17 -15.84 -10.76
CA TYR A 60 -14.98 -16.55 -9.79
C TYR A 60 -14.25 -16.59 -8.44
N HIS A 61 -14.99 -16.43 -7.35
CA HIS A 61 -14.52 -16.57 -5.98
C HIS A 61 -14.79 -18.01 -5.53
N PHE A 62 -13.72 -18.77 -5.32
CA PHE A 62 -13.77 -20.18 -4.98
C PHE A 62 -13.26 -20.44 -3.57
N THR A 63 -13.97 -21.30 -2.83
CA THR A 63 -13.52 -21.85 -1.54
C THR A 63 -13.70 -23.37 -1.52
N SER A 64 -12.80 -24.05 -0.80
CA SER A 64 -12.93 -25.48 -0.51
C SER A 64 -12.61 -25.70 0.97
N ILE A 65 -13.66 -25.93 1.77
CA ILE A 65 -13.53 -26.14 3.22
C ILE A 65 -14.05 -27.54 3.54
N ALA A 66 -13.18 -28.38 4.11
CA ALA A 66 -13.49 -29.77 4.46
C ALA A 66 -14.10 -30.59 3.30
N GLY A 67 -13.66 -30.32 2.06
CA GLY A 67 -14.14 -31.00 0.85
C GLY A 67 -15.46 -30.47 0.29
N ALA A 68 -16.03 -29.42 0.90
CA ALA A 68 -17.17 -28.70 0.34
C ALA A 68 -16.68 -27.54 -0.54
N ASP A 69 -16.82 -27.73 -1.85
CA ASP A 69 -16.47 -26.74 -2.87
C ASP A 69 -17.63 -25.75 -3.07
N ARG A 70 -17.32 -24.46 -3.04
CA ARG A 70 -18.25 -23.37 -3.33
C ARG A 70 -17.63 -22.40 -4.31
N CYS A 71 -18.45 -21.88 -5.21
CA CYS A 71 -18.01 -20.98 -6.25
C CYS A 71 -19.05 -19.89 -6.46
N TRP A 72 -18.59 -18.65 -6.54
CA TRP A 72 -19.43 -17.49 -6.81
C TRP A 72 -18.84 -16.73 -8.00
N PRO A 73 -19.62 -16.45 -9.06
CA PRO A 73 -19.15 -15.52 -10.08
C PRO A 73 -18.91 -14.14 -9.46
N ALA A 74 -17.85 -13.47 -9.90
CA ALA A 74 -17.72 -12.04 -9.67
C ALA A 74 -18.79 -11.29 -10.47
N GLU A 75 -19.13 -10.07 -10.04
CA GLU A 75 -20.01 -9.17 -10.80
C GLU A 75 -19.30 -8.73 -12.11
N GLU A 76 -20.06 -8.29 -13.12
CA GLU A 76 -19.52 -7.98 -14.46
C GLU A 76 -18.41 -6.91 -14.45
N ASP A 77 -18.47 -5.96 -13.52
CA ASP A 77 -17.51 -4.84 -13.37
C ASP A 77 -16.43 -5.12 -12.29
N ASP A 78 -15.95 -6.38 -12.18
CA ASP A 78 -14.94 -6.72 -11.18
C ASP A 78 -13.63 -5.94 -11.38
N SER A 79 -13.23 -5.24 -10.31
CA SER A 79 -12.10 -4.31 -10.30
C SER A 79 -10.75 -4.99 -10.59
N LEU A 80 -10.60 -6.30 -10.31
CA LEU A 80 -9.36 -7.02 -10.54
C LEU A 80 -9.04 -7.11 -12.03
N LEU A 81 -10.02 -7.54 -12.84
CA LEU A 81 -9.80 -7.75 -14.28
C LEU A 81 -9.60 -6.44 -15.02
N ALA A 82 -10.32 -5.39 -14.61
CA ALA A 82 -10.16 -4.05 -15.15
C ALA A 82 -8.78 -3.44 -14.84
N ALA A 83 -8.16 -3.81 -13.72
CA ALA A 83 -6.89 -3.26 -13.27
C ALA A 83 -5.64 -3.94 -13.88
N VAL A 84 -5.78 -5.09 -14.56
CA VAL A 84 -4.64 -5.83 -15.12
C VAL A 84 -4.00 -5.06 -16.28
N ASP A 85 -2.73 -4.69 -16.12
CA ASP A 85 -1.99 -3.94 -17.15
C ASP A 85 -0.91 -4.79 -17.85
N ARG A 86 -0.45 -5.87 -17.21
CA ARG A 86 0.58 -6.76 -17.73
C ARG A 86 0.33 -8.20 -17.28
N TYR A 87 0.88 -9.13 -18.04
CA TYR A 87 0.88 -10.55 -17.72
C TYR A 87 2.24 -11.19 -17.99
N GLN A 88 2.48 -12.34 -17.38
CA GLN A 88 3.66 -13.16 -17.64
C GLN A 88 3.24 -14.63 -17.66
N LEU A 89 3.64 -15.36 -18.69
CA LEU A 89 3.49 -16.82 -18.76
C LEU A 89 4.77 -17.52 -18.32
N GLY A 90 4.60 -18.61 -17.58
CA GLY A 90 5.64 -19.52 -17.14
C GLY A 90 5.27 -20.98 -17.37
N GLY A 91 6.21 -21.88 -17.07
CA GLY A 91 5.95 -23.32 -17.04
C GLY A 91 5.35 -23.91 -18.32
N GLU A 92 5.82 -23.46 -19.49
CA GLU A 92 5.28 -23.86 -20.81
C GLU A 92 3.79 -23.49 -20.99
N GLY A 93 3.37 -22.34 -20.43
CA GLY A 93 2.00 -21.84 -20.51
C GLY A 93 1.06 -22.45 -19.46
N ARG A 94 1.61 -23.10 -18.42
CA ARG A 94 0.85 -23.65 -17.28
C ARG A 94 0.81 -22.73 -16.07
N GLU A 95 1.66 -21.71 -16.03
CA GLU A 95 1.66 -20.70 -14.98
C GLU A 95 1.37 -19.33 -15.60
N LEU A 96 0.54 -18.54 -14.93
CA LEU A 96 0.17 -17.19 -15.33
C LEU A 96 0.37 -16.25 -14.15
N SER A 97 1.03 -15.12 -14.37
CA SER A 97 1.07 -14.01 -13.42
C SER A 97 0.38 -12.80 -14.04
N LEU A 98 -0.58 -12.23 -13.33
CA LEU A 98 -1.28 -11.00 -13.71
C LEU A 98 -0.82 -9.86 -12.78
N PHE A 99 -0.50 -8.72 -13.36
CA PHE A 99 -0.01 -7.55 -12.63
C PHE A 99 -1.00 -6.40 -12.80
N GLY A 100 -1.31 -5.75 -11.67
CA GLY A 100 -2.02 -4.49 -11.68
C GLY A 100 -1.12 -3.34 -12.15
N LEU A 101 -1.74 -2.23 -12.54
CA LEU A 101 -1.03 -1.02 -12.91
C LEU A 101 0.01 -0.61 -11.85
N GLY A 102 1.26 -0.45 -12.27
CA GLY A 102 2.36 -0.02 -11.39
C GLY A 102 2.73 -0.99 -10.28
N GLU A 103 2.08 -2.15 -10.19
CA GLU A 103 2.29 -3.14 -9.12
C GLU A 103 3.30 -4.22 -9.53
N PRO A 104 4.41 -4.38 -8.78
CA PRO A 104 5.36 -5.46 -9.01
C PRO A 104 4.91 -6.81 -8.45
N HIS A 105 3.96 -6.83 -7.51
CA HIS A 105 3.44 -8.07 -6.94
C HIS A 105 2.33 -8.65 -7.83
N PRO A 106 2.48 -9.87 -8.37
CA PRO A 106 1.46 -10.47 -9.21
C PRO A 106 0.46 -11.31 -8.43
N TYR A 107 -0.75 -11.38 -8.97
CA TYR A 107 -1.64 -12.51 -8.77
C TYR A 107 -1.12 -13.69 -9.59
N ARG A 108 -0.73 -14.79 -8.93
CA ARG A 108 -0.21 -15.99 -9.60
C ARG A 108 -1.30 -17.02 -9.78
N TYR A 109 -1.31 -17.69 -10.92
CA TYR A 109 -2.29 -18.69 -11.30
C TYR A 109 -1.63 -19.92 -11.91
N ASP A 110 -2.27 -21.06 -11.67
CA ASP A 110 -1.97 -22.36 -12.28
C ASP A 110 -3.10 -22.77 -13.21
N ARG A 111 -2.74 -23.32 -14.37
CA ARG A 111 -3.72 -23.81 -15.35
C ARG A 111 -4.47 -25.02 -14.80
N LEU A 112 -5.80 -25.00 -14.89
CA LEU A 112 -6.66 -26.11 -14.54
C LEU A 112 -6.82 -27.07 -15.74
N SER A 113 -6.81 -28.37 -15.45
CA SER A 113 -7.15 -29.41 -16.43
C SER A 113 -8.65 -29.62 -16.56
N GLU A 114 -9.40 -29.30 -15.49
CA GLU A 114 -10.85 -29.48 -15.40
C GLU A 114 -11.45 -28.34 -14.59
N TRP A 115 -12.61 -27.87 -15.04
CA TRP A 115 -13.38 -26.86 -14.32
C TRP A 115 -14.30 -27.52 -13.29
N PRO A 116 -14.25 -27.11 -12.01
CA PRO A 116 -15.05 -27.81 -11.01
C PRO A 116 -16.54 -27.56 -11.15
N ALA A 117 -17.33 -28.63 -11.01
CA ALA A 117 -18.78 -28.62 -11.16
C ALA A 117 -19.49 -27.58 -10.29
N ALA A 118 -18.95 -27.27 -9.10
CA ALA A 118 -19.48 -26.23 -8.22
C ALA A 118 -19.48 -24.83 -8.86
N CYS A 119 -18.60 -24.58 -9.83
CA CYS A 119 -18.53 -23.33 -10.59
C CYS A 119 -19.40 -23.33 -11.86
N GLU A 120 -20.13 -24.42 -12.13
CA GLU A 120 -21.13 -24.48 -13.21
C GLU A 120 -22.56 -24.23 -12.70
N GLN A 121 -22.77 -24.41 -11.40
CA GLN A 121 -24.07 -24.24 -10.77
C GLN A 121 -24.28 -22.79 -10.33
N PRO A 122 -25.53 -22.29 -10.36
CA PRO A 122 -25.86 -21.03 -9.70
C PRO A 122 -25.51 -21.12 -8.22
N ALA A 123 -25.01 -20.01 -7.68
CA ALA A 123 -24.75 -19.93 -6.27
C ALA A 123 -26.04 -20.00 -5.46
N ALA A 124 -26.02 -20.74 -4.34
CA ALA A 124 -27.20 -20.91 -3.49
C ALA A 124 -27.58 -19.57 -2.83
N SER A 125 -28.82 -19.12 -3.03
CA SER A 125 -29.29 -17.81 -2.58
C SER A 125 -30.03 -17.81 -1.23
N ASP A 126 -30.27 -18.98 -0.62
CA ASP A 126 -30.94 -19.04 0.67
C ASP A 126 -30.07 -18.43 1.80
N ILE A 127 -30.74 -17.88 2.82
CA ILE A 127 -30.12 -17.12 3.90
C ILE A 127 -29.00 -17.91 4.61
N ARG A 128 -29.23 -19.20 4.88
CA ARG A 128 -28.26 -20.03 5.58
C ARG A 128 -27.04 -20.34 4.71
N SER A 129 -27.24 -20.60 3.43
CA SER A 129 -26.15 -20.80 2.46
C SER A 129 -25.32 -19.54 2.24
N ARG A 130 -25.95 -18.35 2.18
CA ARG A 130 -25.23 -17.07 2.09
C ARG A 130 -24.39 -16.80 3.34
N PHE A 131 -24.92 -17.07 4.54
CA PHE A 131 -24.11 -17.00 5.77
C PHE A 131 -22.95 -17.99 5.73
N GLN A 132 -23.20 -19.22 5.28
CA GLN A 132 -22.17 -20.24 5.18
C GLN A 132 -21.04 -19.82 4.21
N HIS A 133 -21.40 -19.25 3.06
CA HIS A 133 -20.43 -18.72 2.08
C HIS A 133 -19.58 -17.59 2.68
N PHE A 134 -20.21 -16.61 3.33
CA PHE A 134 -19.50 -15.58 4.11
C PHE A 134 -18.51 -16.21 5.11
N ALA A 135 -18.95 -17.22 5.85
CA ALA A 135 -18.12 -17.85 6.87
C ALA A 135 -16.95 -18.64 6.28
N ASP A 136 -17.16 -19.30 5.14
CA ASP A 136 -16.13 -20.08 4.42
C ASP A 136 -15.09 -19.13 3.78
N LEU A 137 -15.53 -18.01 3.21
CA LEU A 137 -14.64 -16.97 2.67
C LEU A 137 -13.71 -16.39 3.74
N MET A 138 -14.28 -16.01 4.87
CA MET A 138 -13.50 -15.51 6.01
C MET A 138 -12.53 -16.59 6.53
N GLN A 139 -12.97 -17.84 6.66
CA GLN A 139 -12.13 -18.95 7.11
C GLN A 139 -10.97 -19.23 6.15
N ALA A 140 -11.19 -19.12 4.83
CA ALA A 140 -10.22 -19.44 3.81
C ALA A 140 -9.20 -18.33 3.58
N HIS A 141 -9.62 -17.06 3.66
CA HIS A 141 -8.85 -15.94 3.10
C HIS A 141 -8.46 -14.86 4.11
N TYR A 142 -9.08 -14.80 5.30
CA TYR A 142 -8.74 -13.76 6.27
C TYR A 142 -7.45 -14.09 7.03
N ALA A 143 -6.49 -13.17 7.00
CA ALA A 143 -5.14 -13.43 7.48
C ALA A 143 -4.95 -13.28 9.02
N PHE A 144 -5.88 -12.59 9.71
CA PHE A 144 -5.55 -11.98 10.99
C PHE A 144 -6.42 -12.42 12.19
N PHE A 145 -7.06 -13.60 12.13
CA PHE A 145 -7.83 -14.10 13.28
C PHE A 145 -7.00 -14.22 14.56
N GLU A 146 -5.79 -14.75 14.46
CA GLU A 146 -4.87 -14.90 15.60
C GLU A 146 -4.49 -13.54 16.19
N LEU A 147 -4.26 -12.54 15.35
CA LEU A 147 -3.92 -11.17 15.75
C LEU A 147 -4.99 -10.56 16.65
N TYR A 148 -6.26 -10.79 16.30
CA TYR A 148 -7.42 -10.30 17.05
C TYR A 148 -7.93 -11.29 18.11
N GLN A 149 -7.25 -12.42 18.31
CA GLN A 149 -7.61 -13.47 19.28
C GLN A 149 -9.06 -13.96 19.09
N VAL A 150 -9.44 -14.19 17.83
CA VAL A 150 -10.78 -14.62 17.45
C VAL A 150 -10.83 -16.12 17.17
N ASP A 151 -11.69 -16.82 17.91
CA ASP A 151 -12.11 -18.18 17.54
C ASP A 151 -13.18 -18.11 16.44
N TRP A 152 -12.73 -18.18 15.19
CA TRP A 152 -13.64 -18.12 14.04
C TRP A 152 -14.58 -19.32 13.98
N SER A 153 -14.11 -20.50 14.40
CA SER A 153 -14.91 -21.73 14.35
C SER A 153 -16.15 -21.63 15.25
N ALA A 154 -15.98 -21.08 16.47
CA ALA A 154 -17.09 -20.83 17.39
C ALA A 154 -18.08 -19.79 16.84
N ARG A 155 -17.58 -18.73 16.20
CA ARG A 155 -18.43 -17.69 15.60
C ARG A 155 -19.25 -18.19 14.42
N ARG A 156 -18.63 -18.99 13.55
CA ARG A 156 -19.31 -19.68 12.45
C ARG A 156 -20.43 -20.57 12.99
N ALA A 157 -20.14 -21.40 14.01
CA ALA A 157 -21.13 -22.27 14.62
C ALA A 157 -22.30 -21.47 15.24
N ALA A 158 -22.00 -20.39 15.97
CA ALA A 158 -23.00 -19.53 16.58
C ALA A 158 -23.92 -18.86 15.54
N GLY A 159 -23.35 -18.30 14.46
CA GLY A 159 -24.13 -17.67 13.41
C GLY A 159 -25.01 -18.65 12.62
N LEU A 160 -24.52 -19.86 12.33
CA LEU A 160 -25.33 -20.91 11.72
C LEU A 160 -26.47 -21.39 12.64
N ALA A 161 -26.26 -21.36 13.96
CA ALA A 161 -27.28 -21.73 14.95
C ALA A 161 -28.32 -20.62 15.18
N SER A 162 -27.99 -19.36 14.87
CA SER A 162 -28.93 -18.23 14.97
C SER A 162 -29.87 -18.09 13.78
N LEU A 163 -29.67 -18.87 12.70
CA LEU A 163 -30.45 -18.80 11.47
C LEU A 163 -31.30 -20.06 11.30
N ASP A 164 -32.54 -19.87 10.86
CA ASP A 164 -33.55 -20.88 10.60
C ASP A 164 -34.31 -20.60 9.29
N ASP A 165 -35.29 -21.44 8.94
CA ASP A 165 -36.06 -21.33 7.70
C ASP A 165 -36.96 -20.08 7.62
N LYS A 166 -37.10 -19.32 8.71
CA LYS A 166 -37.86 -18.06 8.77
C LYS A 166 -36.97 -16.82 8.77
N SER A 167 -35.66 -17.02 8.79
CA SER A 167 -34.69 -15.93 8.81
C SER A 167 -34.75 -15.15 7.50
N ASP A 168 -34.59 -13.84 7.60
CA ASP A 168 -34.59 -12.90 6.48
C ASP A 168 -33.22 -12.24 6.32
N GLU A 169 -33.12 -11.27 5.41
CA GLU A 169 -31.90 -10.52 5.17
C GLU A 169 -31.44 -9.70 6.38
N ALA A 170 -32.37 -9.22 7.21
CA ALA A 170 -32.01 -8.52 8.44
C ALA A 170 -31.36 -9.46 9.44
N ALA A 171 -31.88 -10.68 9.60
CA ALA A 171 -31.28 -11.73 10.41
C ALA A 171 -29.91 -12.16 9.86
N LEU A 172 -29.78 -12.29 8.53
CA LEU A 172 -28.51 -12.60 7.87
C LEU A 172 -27.44 -11.54 8.16
N PHE A 173 -27.77 -10.27 7.93
CA PHE A 173 -26.85 -9.16 8.17
C PHE A 173 -26.44 -9.09 9.65
N ALA A 174 -27.39 -9.26 10.57
CA ALA A 174 -27.11 -9.28 12.00
C ALA A 174 -26.17 -10.43 12.39
N ALA A 175 -26.36 -11.64 11.83
CA ALA A 175 -25.49 -12.78 12.07
C ALA A 175 -24.06 -12.54 11.55
N MET A 176 -23.91 -11.98 10.34
CA MET A 176 -22.60 -11.61 9.79
C MET A 176 -21.93 -10.52 10.63
N GLN A 177 -22.64 -9.45 10.98
CA GLN A 177 -22.14 -8.37 11.84
C GLN A 177 -21.66 -8.92 13.18
N GLN A 178 -22.44 -9.81 13.81
CA GLN A 178 -22.08 -10.44 15.08
C GLN A 178 -20.80 -11.29 14.94
N ALA A 179 -20.65 -12.02 13.83
CA ALA A 179 -19.44 -12.79 13.54
C ALA A 179 -18.21 -11.90 13.35
N LEU A 180 -18.35 -10.69 12.80
CA LEU A 180 -17.25 -9.74 12.60
C LEU A 180 -16.86 -8.96 13.87
N GLN A 181 -17.69 -9.00 14.93
CA GLN A 181 -17.50 -8.16 16.11
C GLN A 181 -16.10 -8.31 16.75
N GLY A 182 -15.42 -7.20 17.02
CA GLY A 182 -14.12 -7.19 17.68
C GLY A 182 -12.91 -7.45 16.76
N LEU A 183 -13.13 -7.82 15.50
CA LEU A 183 -12.11 -7.74 14.45
C LEU A 183 -11.93 -6.25 14.08
N ARG A 184 -11.06 -5.58 14.84
CA ARG A 184 -10.78 -4.14 14.69
C ARG A 184 -9.80 -3.89 13.55
N ASP A 185 -10.19 -4.30 12.36
CA ASP A 185 -9.44 -4.23 11.11
C ASP A 185 -10.03 -3.15 10.19
N GLY A 186 -9.19 -2.23 9.71
CA GLY A 186 -9.65 -1.09 8.91
C GLY A 186 -10.05 -1.44 7.48
N HIS A 187 -9.66 -2.61 6.98
CA HIS A 187 -10.03 -3.11 5.65
C HIS A 187 -11.04 -4.26 5.69
N LEU A 188 -11.51 -4.61 6.90
CA LEU A 188 -12.65 -5.49 7.07
C LEU A 188 -13.94 -4.67 7.09
N SER A 189 -14.79 -4.86 6.09
CA SER A 189 -16.09 -4.20 6.01
C SER A 189 -17.13 -5.09 5.33
N LEU A 190 -18.39 -4.88 5.71
CA LEU A 190 -19.56 -5.54 5.12
C LEU A 190 -20.52 -4.46 4.64
N SER A 191 -20.85 -4.47 3.35
CA SER A 191 -21.87 -3.61 2.76
C SER A 191 -23.00 -4.43 2.16
N ALA A 192 -24.22 -4.00 2.39
CA ALA A 192 -25.43 -4.69 1.96
C ALA A 192 -26.57 -3.70 1.73
N GLU A 193 -27.51 -4.04 0.87
CA GLU A 193 -28.85 -3.47 0.90
C GLU A 193 -29.74 -4.42 1.71
N VAL A 194 -30.41 -3.90 2.74
CA VAL A 194 -31.30 -4.69 3.60
C VAL A 194 -32.66 -4.00 3.63
N ALA A 195 -33.67 -4.62 3.03
CA ALA A 195 -35.01 -4.07 2.88
C ALA A 195 -35.02 -2.68 2.19
N GLY A 196 -34.22 -2.50 1.15
CA GLY A 196 -34.12 -1.24 0.39
C GLY A 196 -33.23 -0.17 1.03
N GLU A 197 -32.63 -0.45 2.18
CA GLU A 197 -31.79 0.51 2.91
C GLU A 197 -30.32 0.06 2.95
N PRO A 198 -29.36 0.93 2.62
CA PRO A 198 -27.94 0.59 2.69
C PRO A 198 -27.51 0.38 4.14
N ARG A 199 -26.82 -0.74 4.38
CA ARG A 199 -26.22 -1.10 5.67
C ARG A 199 -24.72 -1.30 5.48
N GLN A 200 -23.94 -0.81 6.44
CA GLN A 200 -22.48 -0.95 6.43
C GLN A 200 -21.93 -1.22 7.83
N VAL A 201 -21.01 -2.18 7.90
CA VAL A 201 -20.13 -2.42 9.04
C VAL A 201 -18.71 -2.11 8.61
N GLU A 202 -17.96 -1.40 9.43
CA GLU A 202 -16.51 -1.18 9.25
C GLU A 202 -15.80 -1.67 10.51
N GLY A 203 -14.71 -2.42 10.36
CA GLY A 203 -14.00 -3.02 11.49
C GLY A 203 -13.23 -2.00 12.34
N ASN A 204 -12.56 -1.03 11.72
CA ASN A 204 -11.83 0.02 12.44
C ASN A 204 -11.71 1.35 11.66
N ARG A 205 -12.32 2.41 12.20
CA ARG A 205 -12.27 3.78 11.63
C ARG A 205 -11.12 4.64 12.15
N GLY A 206 -10.39 4.19 13.16
CA GLY A 206 -9.49 5.03 13.95
C GLY A 206 -10.21 5.74 15.10
N ARG A 207 -9.45 6.02 16.16
CA ARG A 207 -9.92 6.63 17.42
C ARG A 207 -10.42 8.06 17.21
N THR A 208 -9.73 8.86 16.40
CA THR A 208 -10.06 10.26 16.12
C THR A 208 -11.41 10.36 15.44
N LEU A 209 -11.61 9.60 14.36
CA LEU A 209 -12.86 9.60 13.60
C LEU A 209 -14.02 8.98 14.39
N GLU A 210 -13.76 7.98 15.23
CA GLU A 210 -14.79 7.45 16.13
C GLU A 210 -15.19 8.48 17.18
N ARG A 211 -14.23 9.19 17.79
CA ARG A 211 -14.54 10.25 18.76
C ARG A 211 -15.40 11.35 18.15
N ILE A 212 -15.10 11.78 16.92
CA ILE A 212 -15.93 12.76 16.18
C ILE A 212 -17.33 12.19 15.94
N SER A 213 -17.43 10.92 15.57
CA SER A 213 -18.71 10.24 15.33
C SER A 213 -19.56 10.17 16.60
N VAL A 214 -18.95 9.84 17.75
CA VAL A 214 -19.62 9.82 19.05
C VAL A 214 -20.10 11.22 19.44
N ALA A 215 -19.25 12.24 19.29
CA ALA A 215 -19.62 13.62 19.60
C ALA A 215 -20.78 14.12 18.71
N ALA A 216 -20.75 13.81 17.41
CA ALA A 216 -21.81 14.16 16.48
C ALA A 216 -23.14 13.51 16.87
N ARG A 217 -23.14 12.20 17.17
CA ARG A 217 -24.35 11.49 17.62
C ARG A 217 -24.91 12.08 18.92
N ALA A 218 -24.04 12.42 19.87
CA ALA A 218 -24.45 13.08 21.12
C ALA A 218 -25.08 14.46 20.89
N ALA A 219 -24.67 15.16 19.82
CA ALA A 219 -25.25 16.43 19.39
C ALA A 219 -26.49 16.28 18.48
N GLY A 220 -26.95 15.05 18.20
CA GLY A 220 -28.06 14.79 17.27
C GLY A 220 -27.70 14.99 15.79
N GLU A 221 -26.41 15.02 15.45
CA GLU A 221 -25.92 15.17 14.08
C GLU A 221 -25.56 13.82 13.44
N PRO A 222 -25.77 13.66 12.12
CA PRO A 222 -25.26 12.51 11.39
C PRO A 222 -23.72 12.46 11.41
N ALA A 223 -23.17 11.33 11.88
CA ALA A 223 -21.73 11.16 12.09
C ALA A 223 -20.89 11.33 10.80
N GLY A 224 -21.36 10.81 9.65
CA GLY A 224 -20.64 10.90 8.38
C GLY A 224 -20.37 12.34 7.93
N PRO A 225 -21.42 13.18 7.76
CA PRO A 225 -21.28 14.61 7.49
C PRO A 225 -20.39 15.36 8.49
N ALA A 226 -20.50 15.07 9.80
CA ALA A 226 -19.69 15.73 10.82
C ALA A 226 -18.19 15.43 10.66
N ARG A 227 -17.83 14.16 10.37
CA ARG A 227 -16.44 13.78 10.05
C ARG A 227 -15.92 14.50 8.81
N ARG A 228 -16.69 14.49 7.70
CA ARG A 228 -16.28 15.16 6.45
C ARG A 228 -16.03 16.65 6.66
N ARG A 229 -16.91 17.32 7.40
CA ARG A 229 -16.75 18.74 7.74
C ARG A 229 -15.48 18.99 8.55
N TRP A 230 -15.27 18.24 9.63
CA TRP A 230 -14.06 18.39 10.46
C TRP A 230 -12.76 18.21 9.66
N GLN A 231 -12.70 17.20 8.78
CA GLN A 231 -11.54 16.93 7.94
C GLN A 231 -11.32 18.06 6.92
N ALA A 232 -12.38 18.51 6.25
CA ALA A 232 -12.32 19.59 5.27
C ALA A 232 -11.88 20.91 5.92
N ASP A 233 -12.44 21.24 7.09
CA ASP A 233 -12.08 22.45 7.84
C ASP A 233 -10.60 22.43 8.24
N LEU A 234 -10.10 21.30 8.73
CA LEU A 234 -8.68 21.14 9.06
C LEU A 234 -7.78 21.25 7.82
N TRP A 235 -8.12 20.57 6.72
CA TRP A 235 -7.34 20.63 5.48
C TRP A 235 -7.21 22.07 4.94
N GLN A 236 -8.29 22.84 5.02
CA GLN A 236 -8.30 24.25 4.66
C GLN A 236 -7.53 25.13 5.66
N ALA A 237 -7.64 24.84 6.96
CA ALA A 237 -6.90 25.56 8.00
C ALA A 237 -5.39 25.40 7.86
N ILE A 238 -4.89 24.25 7.40
CA ILE A 238 -3.47 24.07 7.09
C ILE A 238 -3.01 25.10 6.05
N ALA A 239 -3.73 25.22 4.93
CA ALA A 239 -3.37 26.17 3.86
C ALA A 239 -3.38 27.62 4.35
N LYS A 240 -4.44 27.98 5.08
CA LYS A 240 -4.75 29.37 5.44
C LYS A 240 -3.96 29.86 6.66
N GLU A 241 -3.76 28.98 7.63
CA GLU A 241 -3.18 29.35 8.93
C GLU A 241 -1.77 28.79 9.08
N ALA A 242 -1.57 27.49 8.89
CA ALA A 242 -0.25 26.88 9.11
C ALA A 242 0.78 27.28 8.05
N LEU A 243 0.33 27.50 6.81
CA LEU A 243 1.17 27.91 5.67
C LEU A 243 1.05 29.41 5.34
N GLY A 244 0.56 30.22 6.29
CA GLY A 244 0.52 31.67 6.17
C GLY A 244 -0.38 32.22 5.06
N GLY A 245 -1.36 31.44 4.59
CA GLY A 245 -2.24 31.83 3.48
C GLY A 245 -1.64 31.60 2.09
N GLU A 246 -0.42 31.05 2.01
CA GLU A 246 0.29 30.78 0.76
C GLU A 246 0.31 29.27 0.41
N GLY A 247 -0.43 28.45 1.15
CA GLY A 247 -0.56 27.02 0.86
C GLY A 247 -1.20 26.78 -0.50
N ARG A 248 -0.47 26.13 -1.42
CA ARG A 248 -0.94 25.76 -2.76
C ARG A 248 -1.57 24.37 -2.71
N MET A 249 -2.77 24.25 -3.26
CA MET A 249 -3.44 22.96 -3.48
C MET A 249 -3.32 22.53 -4.96
N ALA A 250 -3.29 21.23 -5.20
CA ALA A 250 -3.25 20.61 -6.53
C ALA A 250 -3.93 19.24 -6.50
N GLY A 251 -4.11 18.62 -7.67
CA GLY A 251 -4.63 17.26 -7.80
C GLY A 251 -5.99 17.10 -7.12
N ASN A 252 -6.99 17.84 -7.60
CA ASN A 252 -8.34 17.88 -7.00
C ASN A 252 -8.37 18.29 -5.52
N ASP A 253 -7.45 19.18 -5.13
CA ASP A 253 -7.21 19.63 -3.76
C ASP A 253 -6.74 18.55 -2.79
N PHE A 254 -6.32 17.38 -3.27
CA PHE A 254 -5.78 16.32 -2.42
C PHE A 254 -4.28 16.44 -2.15
N LEU A 255 -3.57 17.28 -2.90
CA LEU A 255 -2.16 17.59 -2.67
C LEU A 255 -2.03 19.02 -2.17
N GLN A 256 -1.11 19.25 -1.23
CA GLN A 256 -0.86 20.57 -0.69
C GLN A 256 0.63 20.81 -0.45
N ALA A 257 1.14 21.97 -0.86
CA ALA A 257 2.51 22.39 -0.66
C ALA A 257 2.60 23.83 -0.13
N GLY A 258 3.68 24.13 0.59
CA GLY A 258 3.98 25.49 1.02
C GLY A 258 5.18 25.55 1.96
N TRP A 259 5.26 26.61 2.75
CA TRP A 259 6.31 26.81 3.74
C TRP A 259 5.71 26.84 5.15
N LEU A 260 6.15 25.93 6.01
CA LEU A 260 5.76 25.92 7.42
C LEU A 260 6.57 26.96 8.23
N SER A 261 7.75 27.31 7.73
CA SER A 261 8.58 28.44 8.16
C SER A 261 9.53 28.80 6.99
N PRO A 262 10.27 29.93 7.05
CA PRO A 262 11.21 30.30 5.98
C PRO A 262 12.30 29.26 5.65
N GLN A 263 12.52 28.26 6.51
CA GLN A 263 13.54 27.20 6.32
C GLN A 263 12.92 25.79 6.22
N ILE A 264 11.60 25.64 6.33
CA ILE A 264 10.92 24.34 6.40
C ILE A 264 9.86 24.27 5.31
N GLY A 265 10.13 23.49 4.27
CA GLY A 265 9.14 23.15 3.25
C GLY A 265 8.08 22.21 3.80
N TYR A 266 6.89 22.25 3.23
CA TYR A 266 5.74 21.44 3.65
C TYR A 266 5.08 20.80 2.44
N LEU A 267 4.82 19.49 2.54
CA LEU A 267 4.04 18.70 1.60
C LEU A 267 2.99 17.92 2.37
N ALA A 268 1.80 17.77 1.81
CA ALA A 268 0.78 16.91 2.34
C ALA A 268 0.01 16.23 1.21
N ALA A 269 -0.49 15.03 1.51
CA ALA A 269 -1.33 14.24 0.64
C ALA A 269 -2.53 13.72 1.43
N TYR A 270 -3.73 14.17 1.06
CA TYR A 270 -5.00 13.73 1.65
C TYR A 270 -5.35 12.29 1.23
N THR A 271 -4.92 11.88 0.04
CA THR A 271 -4.97 10.53 -0.53
C THR A 271 -3.68 10.28 -1.32
N VAL A 272 -3.39 9.03 -1.67
CA VAL A 272 -2.38 8.63 -2.66
C VAL A 272 -3.04 8.18 -3.97
N GLY A 273 -3.76 9.12 -4.60
CA GLY A 273 -4.54 8.90 -5.83
C GLY A 273 -5.73 9.88 -5.91
N GLY A 274 -6.45 9.88 -7.02
CA GLY A 274 -7.60 10.75 -7.27
C GLY A 274 -7.23 12.19 -7.68
N TYR A 275 -6.00 12.38 -8.15
CA TYR A 275 -5.43 13.69 -8.50
C TYR A 275 -5.83 14.15 -9.89
N ALA A 276 -5.94 13.24 -10.85
CA ALA A 276 -6.47 13.50 -12.18
C ALA A 276 -8.00 13.46 -12.14
N GLU A 277 -8.57 12.32 -11.74
CA GLU A 277 -10.02 12.12 -11.62
C GLU A 277 -10.38 11.73 -10.19
N ARG A 278 -11.34 12.44 -9.57
CA ARG A 278 -11.67 12.26 -8.14
C ARG A 278 -12.22 10.87 -7.79
N ASP A 279 -12.74 10.15 -8.77
CA ASP A 279 -13.29 8.80 -8.65
C ASP A 279 -12.23 7.69 -8.86
N PHE A 280 -10.95 8.07 -8.98
CA PHE A 280 -9.81 7.17 -9.14
C PHE A 280 -9.76 6.42 -10.48
N SER A 281 -10.52 6.88 -11.49
CA SER A 281 -10.60 6.26 -12.82
C SER A 281 -9.38 6.48 -13.74
N ASP A 282 -8.52 7.47 -13.45
CA ASP A 282 -7.27 7.72 -14.20
C ASP A 282 -6.01 7.61 -13.32
N PRO A 283 -5.63 6.39 -12.89
CA PRO A 283 -4.44 6.19 -12.05
C PRO A 283 -3.12 6.54 -12.75
N ARG A 284 -3.03 6.50 -14.08
CA ARG A 284 -1.85 6.99 -14.83
C ARG A 284 -1.79 8.50 -14.84
N GLY A 285 -2.94 9.17 -14.94
CA GLY A 285 -3.08 10.60 -14.73
C GLY A 285 -2.64 11.02 -13.34
N ASP A 286 -3.02 10.28 -12.30
CA ASP A 286 -2.62 10.53 -10.92
C ASP A 286 -1.10 10.59 -10.78
N GLU A 287 -0.38 9.60 -11.32
CA GLU A 287 1.08 9.55 -11.27
C GLU A 287 1.72 10.78 -11.93
N ARG A 288 1.19 11.21 -13.09
CA ARG A 288 1.69 12.42 -13.78
C ARG A 288 1.45 13.68 -12.95
N VAL A 289 0.24 13.89 -12.44
CA VAL A 289 -0.11 15.05 -11.62
C VAL A 289 0.76 15.09 -10.35
N LEU A 290 1.01 13.93 -9.74
CA LEU A 290 1.88 13.82 -8.58
C LEU A 290 3.31 14.27 -8.90
N HIS A 291 3.90 13.75 -9.98
CA HIS A 291 5.26 14.11 -10.38
C HIS A 291 5.39 15.62 -10.67
N GLU A 292 4.46 16.20 -11.43
CA GLU A 292 4.44 17.63 -11.71
C GLU A 292 4.32 18.47 -10.42
N PHE A 293 3.45 18.05 -9.50
CA PHE A 293 3.26 18.73 -8.22
C PHE A 293 4.54 18.71 -7.37
N LEU A 294 5.15 17.53 -7.21
CA LEU A 294 6.38 17.34 -6.42
C LEU A 294 7.58 18.03 -7.07
N ASP A 295 7.73 17.96 -8.39
CA ASP A 295 8.80 18.64 -9.11
C ASP A 295 8.77 20.15 -8.86
N GLN A 296 7.59 20.74 -8.95
CA GLN A 296 7.41 22.17 -8.66
C GLN A 296 7.72 22.50 -7.20
N ALA A 297 7.12 21.77 -6.24
CA ALA A 297 7.29 22.08 -4.83
C ALA A 297 8.73 21.88 -4.34
N LEU A 298 9.40 20.80 -4.77
CA LEU A 298 10.78 20.54 -4.40
C LEU A 298 11.75 21.51 -5.06
N SER A 299 11.46 21.99 -6.28
CA SER A 299 12.23 23.06 -6.92
C SER A 299 12.09 24.39 -6.15
N ASP A 300 10.90 24.69 -5.64
CA ASP A 300 10.67 25.85 -4.79
C ASP A 300 11.46 25.76 -3.49
N PHE A 301 11.48 24.58 -2.86
CA PHE A 301 12.26 24.33 -1.65
C PHE A 301 13.77 24.43 -1.88
N GLU A 302 14.27 23.94 -3.02
CA GLU A 302 15.68 24.10 -3.39
C GLU A 302 16.04 25.58 -3.55
N ARG A 303 15.24 26.34 -4.30
CA ARG A 303 15.46 27.79 -4.51
C ARG A 303 15.38 28.59 -3.21
N GLY A 304 14.44 28.23 -2.33
CA GLY A 304 14.28 28.82 -0.99
C GLY A 304 15.27 28.27 0.04
N GLN A 305 16.19 27.37 -0.35
CA GLN A 305 17.19 26.78 0.52
C GLN A 305 16.60 26.08 1.76
N ALA A 306 15.50 25.34 1.56
CA ALA A 306 14.84 24.58 2.62
C ALA A 306 15.83 23.65 3.33
N ARG A 307 15.90 23.78 4.65
CA ARG A 307 16.78 22.97 5.50
C ARG A 307 16.12 21.70 6.03
N ALA A 308 14.80 21.62 5.93
CA ALA A 308 14.02 20.42 6.17
C ALA A 308 12.73 20.45 5.35
N VAL A 309 12.14 19.29 5.11
CA VAL A 309 10.80 19.14 4.52
C VAL A 309 9.92 18.34 5.47
N VAL A 310 8.69 18.81 5.70
CA VAL A 310 7.63 18.03 6.34
C VAL A 310 6.82 17.32 5.27
N ILE A 311 6.56 16.04 5.46
CA ILE A 311 5.54 15.27 4.73
C ILE A 311 4.44 14.95 5.72
N ASP A 312 3.29 15.61 5.59
CA ASP A 312 2.14 15.42 6.45
C ASP A 312 1.14 14.43 5.82
N LEU A 313 1.05 13.25 6.44
CA LEU A 313 0.08 12.21 6.13
C LEU A 313 -0.96 12.06 7.23
N SER A 314 -1.05 13.00 8.18
CA SER A 314 -1.95 12.93 9.33
C SER A 314 -3.43 12.89 8.95
N LEU A 315 -3.80 13.33 7.75
CA LEU A 315 -5.14 13.19 7.17
C LEU A 315 -5.19 12.25 5.95
N ASN A 316 -4.19 11.39 5.76
CA ASN A 316 -4.13 10.55 4.56
C ASN A 316 -5.11 9.37 4.64
N HIS A 317 -5.94 9.22 3.62
CA HIS A 317 -7.00 8.20 3.53
C HIS A 317 -6.66 6.99 2.65
N GLY A 318 -5.39 6.81 2.28
CA GLY A 318 -4.98 5.72 1.40
C GLY A 318 -5.15 6.03 -0.07
N GLY A 319 -5.21 4.98 -0.89
CA GLY A 319 -5.19 5.04 -2.35
C GLY A 319 -4.26 3.96 -2.89
N TYR A 320 -3.55 4.26 -3.98
CA TYR A 320 -2.74 3.29 -4.69
C TYR A 320 -1.32 3.15 -4.15
N ASP A 321 -0.88 1.90 -3.99
CA ASP A 321 0.46 1.48 -3.60
C ASP A 321 1.56 2.05 -4.51
N PHE A 322 1.37 1.97 -5.83
CA PHE A 322 2.36 2.50 -6.77
C PHE A 322 2.48 4.03 -6.72
N ILE A 323 1.38 4.76 -6.45
CA ILE A 323 1.41 6.22 -6.25
C ILE A 323 2.13 6.57 -4.95
N ALA A 324 1.90 5.80 -3.88
CA ALA A 324 2.67 5.92 -2.64
C ALA A 324 4.18 5.72 -2.87
N ARG A 325 4.58 4.70 -3.63
CA ARG A 325 6.00 4.50 -3.99
C ARG A 325 6.52 5.63 -4.89
N ALA A 326 5.75 6.11 -5.87
CA ALA A 326 6.13 7.22 -6.73
C ALA A 326 6.36 8.51 -5.93
N PHE A 327 5.53 8.78 -4.91
CA PHE A 327 5.75 9.91 -3.99
C PHE A 327 7.08 9.76 -3.25
N ALA A 328 7.32 8.60 -2.62
CA ALA A 328 8.54 8.34 -1.87
C ALA A 328 9.81 8.41 -2.74
N ALA A 329 9.70 8.10 -4.04
CA ALA A 329 10.82 8.10 -4.99
C ALA A 329 11.51 9.46 -5.11
N HIS A 330 10.79 10.57 -4.90
CA HIS A 330 11.37 11.92 -4.91
C HIS A 330 12.29 12.20 -3.70
N PHE A 331 12.29 11.33 -2.70
CA PHE A 331 13.16 11.43 -1.51
C PHE A 331 14.25 10.35 -1.50
N ALA A 332 14.25 9.44 -2.47
CA ALA A 332 15.27 8.40 -2.60
C ALA A 332 16.51 8.93 -3.35
N ASP A 333 17.69 8.59 -2.85
CA ASP A 333 19.00 8.85 -3.44
C ASP A 333 19.51 7.64 -4.26
N GLN A 334 19.11 6.43 -3.89
CA GLN A 334 19.45 5.19 -4.57
C GLN A 334 18.35 4.14 -4.44
N ARG A 335 18.45 3.08 -5.27
CA ARG A 335 17.59 1.90 -5.18
C ARG A 335 17.67 1.25 -3.80
N ARG A 336 16.52 0.99 -3.16
CA ARG A 336 16.46 0.35 -1.83
C ARG A 336 15.22 -0.56 -1.67
N PRO A 337 15.31 -1.64 -0.87
CA PRO A 337 14.13 -2.40 -0.49
C PRO A 337 13.33 -1.60 0.52
N VAL A 338 12.00 -1.63 0.43
CA VAL A 338 11.11 -0.83 1.29
C VAL A 338 10.20 -1.67 2.17
N TYR A 339 9.64 -2.75 1.64
CA TYR A 339 8.79 -3.68 2.37
C TYR A 339 8.65 -4.99 1.59
N ARG A 340 8.04 -5.99 2.20
CA ARG A 340 7.67 -7.25 1.55
C ARG A 340 6.18 -7.46 1.70
N LYS A 341 5.56 -8.06 0.70
CA LYS A 341 4.16 -8.51 0.79
C LYS A 341 3.95 -9.92 0.27
N SER A 342 2.97 -10.60 0.84
CA SER A 342 2.57 -11.96 0.48
C SER A 342 1.10 -12.21 0.82
N PRO A 343 0.30 -12.84 -0.04
CA PRO A 343 -1.00 -13.40 0.35
C PRO A 343 -0.84 -14.45 1.46
N ALA A 344 -1.66 -14.35 2.51
CA ALA A 344 -1.59 -15.25 3.66
C ALA A 344 -2.01 -16.69 3.33
N ASP A 345 -2.90 -16.85 2.35
CA ASP A 345 -3.50 -18.13 1.95
C ASP A 345 -2.86 -18.74 0.69
N ALA A 346 -1.71 -18.20 0.23
CA ALA A 346 -1.06 -18.73 -0.96
C ALA A 346 -0.51 -20.14 -0.77
N LEU A 347 -0.84 -21.00 -1.74
CA LEU A 347 -0.33 -22.36 -1.86
C LEU A 347 0.11 -22.62 -3.31
N PRO A 348 1.40 -22.92 -3.56
CA PRO A 348 2.52 -22.77 -2.62
C PRO A 348 2.72 -21.30 -2.19
N PRO A 349 3.24 -21.04 -0.97
CA PRO A 349 3.49 -19.68 -0.50
C PRO A 349 4.47 -18.92 -1.41
N TYR A 350 4.23 -17.63 -1.59
CA TYR A 350 5.15 -16.73 -2.28
C TYR A 350 5.12 -15.33 -1.68
N GLN A 351 6.21 -14.59 -1.86
CA GLN A 351 6.36 -13.22 -1.40
C GLN A 351 7.05 -12.38 -2.46
N THR A 352 6.79 -11.08 -2.44
CA THR A 352 7.49 -10.09 -3.26
C THR A 352 8.18 -9.10 -2.34
N GLU A 353 9.46 -8.87 -2.59
CA GLU A 353 10.19 -7.74 -2.01
C GLU A 353 9.99 -6.53 -2.93
N LEU A 354 9.48 -5.44 -2.36
CA LEU A 354 9.22 -4.20 -3.07
C LEU A 354 10.42 -3.28 -2.92
N TRP A 355 10.74 -2.61 -4.02
CA TRP A 355 11.90 -1.75 -4.15
C TRP A 355 11.44 -0.35 -4.53
N LEU A 356 12.15 0.64 -4.00
CA LEU A 356 12.01 2.03 -4.36
C LEU A 356 13.18 2.43 -5.24
N GLU A 357 12.88 3.00 -6.41
CA GLU A 357 13.86 3.63 -7.30
C GLU A 357 13.79 5.15 -7.12
N PRO A 358 14.92 5.89 -7.19
CA PRO A 358 14.89 7.34 -7.23
C PRO A 358 14.06 7.88 -8.39
N ALA A 359 13.25 8.90 -8.13
CA ALA A 359 12.49 9.58 -9.16
C ALA A 359 13.42 10.21 -10.20
N ALA A 360 13.03 10.19 -11.47
CA ALA A 360 13.78 10.84 -12.55
C ALA A 360 13.79 12.37 -12.44
N GLY A 361 12.72 12.96 -11.86
CA GLY A 361 12.53 14.39 -11.66
C GLY A 361 13.30 14.98 -10.48
N GLN A 362 12.77 16.07 -9.92
CA GLN A 362 13.36 16.79 -8.81
C GLN A 362 13.35 15.93 -7.54
N ARG A 363 14.45 15.96 -6.78
CA ARG A 363 14.58 15.16 -5.56
C ARG A 363 15.00 16.00 -4.37
N TYR A 364 14.67 15.54 -3.17
CA TYR A 364 15.11 16.14 -1.92
C TYR A 364 15.83 15.12 -1.04
N ALA A 365 17.13 15.35 -0.82
CA ALA A 365 17.98 14.48 -0.01
C ALA A 365 18.25 15.02 1.41
N GLY A 366 17.69 16.18 1.75
CA GLY A 366 17.83 16.78 3.09
C GLY A 366 16.96 16.12 4.15
N PRO A 367 16.97 16.61 5.40
CA PRO A 367 16.15 16.08 6.49
C PRO A 367 14.65 16.11 6.19
N VAL A 368 13.97 14.97 6.36
CA VAL A 368 12.53 14.84 6.15
C VAL A 368 11.85 14.47 7.46
N TYR A 369 10.77 15.17 7.81
CA TYR A 369 9.93 14.84 8.96
C TYR A 369 8.58 14.34 8.46
N LEU A 370 8.32 13.06 8.66
CA LEU A 370 7.07 12.41 8.28
C LEU A 370 6.09 12.49 9.46
N LEU A 371 4.95 13.16 9.28
CA LEU A 371 3.88 13.23 10.29
C LEU A 371 2.74 12.26 9.95
N THR A 372 2.36 11.42 10.91
CA THR A 372 1.20 10.51 10.78
C THR A 372 0.23 10.62 11.94
N SER A 373 -0.97 10.10 11.76
CA SER A 373 -1.99 9.95 12.80
C SER A 373 -2.74 8.61 12.65
N ASP A 374 -3.68 8.34 13.55
CA ASP A 374 -4.55 7.16 13.45
C ASP A 374 -5.57 7.24 12.29
N ILE A 375 -5.58 8.36 11.56
CA ILE A 375 -6.29 8.51 10.28
C ILE A 375 -5.45 7.97 9.12
N THR A 376 -4.11 8.08 9.16
CA THR A 376 -3.21 7.56 8.12
C THR A 376 -3.46 6.06 7.93
N VAL A 377 -3.93 5.65 6.75
CA VAL A 377 -4.42 4.28 6.49
C VAL A 377 -4.00 3.78 5.10
N SER A 378 -3.93 2.46 4.91
CA SER A 378 -3.83 1.84 3.57
C SER A 378 -2.62 2.33 2.77
N GLY A 379 -2.79 2.80 1.53
CA GLY A 379 -1.71 3.40 0.73
C GLY A 379 -0.90 4.50 1.45
N GLY A 380 -1.48 5.21 2.43
CA GLY A 380 -0.75 6.16 3.29
C GLY A 380 0.22 5.47 4.25
N GLU A 381 -0.11 4.27 4.72
CA GLU A 381 0.78 3.40 5.49
C GLU A 381 1.87 2.80 4.61
N ILE A 382 1.56 2.50 3.35
CA ILE A 382 2.56 2.05 2.36
C ILE A 382 3.55 3.17 2.03
N LEU A 383 3.07 4.41 1.86
CA LEU A 383 3.92 5.59 1.73
C LEU A 383 4.79 5.77 2.98
N THR A 384 4.23 5.53 4.17
CA THR A 384 4.97 5.56 5.44
C THR A 384 6.09 4.51 5.47
N LEU A 385 5.84 3.26 5.07
CA LEU A 385 6.87 2.22 4.98
C LEU A 385 7.97 2.61 3.98
N ALA A 386 7.59 3.10 2.80
CA ALA A 386 8.53 3.50 1.76
C ALA A 386 9.44 4.66 2.20
N LEU A 387 8.88 5.68 2.86
CA LEU A 387 9.64 6.80 3.39
C LEU A 387 10.53 6.38 4.58
N ARG A 388 10.05 5.54 5.50
CA ARG A 388 10.84 5.09 6.66
C ARG A 388 12.07 4.26 6.28
N ALA A 389 12.10 3.67 5.10
CA ALA A 389 13.28 2.98 4.58
C ALA A 389 14.41 3.94 4.19
N LEU A 390 14.14 5.25 4.11
CA LEU A 390 15.12 6.29 3.77
C LEU A 390 15.79 6.82 5.05
N PRO A 391 17.14 6.88 5.10
CA PRO A 391 17.90 7.16 6.32
C PRO A 391 17.71 8.60 6.85
N GLN A 392 17.30 9.53 6.00
CA GLN A 392 17.08 10.94 6.36
C GLN A 392 15.66 11.24 6.83
N VAL A 393 14.76 10.25 6.80
CA VAL A 393 13.37 10.40 7.24
C VAL A 393 13.25 10.13 8.74
N ILE A 394 12.66 11.09 9.45
CA ILE A 394 12.31 11.03 10.87
C ILE A 394 10.79 10.97 10.96
N HIS A 395 10.25 9.84 11.40
CA HIS A 395 8.82 9.63 11.60
C HIS A 395 8.38 10.16 12.96
N VAL A 396 7.46 11.10 12.95
CA VAL A 396 6.91 11.84 14.09
C VAL A 396 5.38 11.72 14.10
N GLY A 397 4.72 11.83 15.25
CA GLY A 397 3.25 11.88 15.33
C GLY A 397 2.66 10.77 16.17
N ALA A 398 1.55 10.21 15.69
CA ALA A 398 0.91 9.05 16.29
C ALA A 398 0.98 7.84 15.36
N ALA A 399 0.78 6.64 15.92
CA ALA A 399 0.68 5.42 15.14
C ALA A 399 -0.38 5.55 14.05
N THR A 400 -0.10 4.97 12.87
CA THR A 400 -1.06 4.88 11.78
C THR A 400 -2.25 3.97 12.15
N ARG A 401 -3.23 3.81 11.26
CA ARG A 401 -4.46 3.06 11.57
C ARG A 401 -4.22 1.55 11.73
N GLY A 402 -3.21 1.00 11.07
CA GLY A 402 -2.92 -0.43 11.07
C GLY A 402 -3.86 -1.22 10.16
N ALA A 403 -4.14 -0.70 8.96
CA ALA A 403 -4.86 -1.41 7.89
C ALA A 403 -3.99 -1.41 6.63
N LEU A 404 -3.00 -2.31 6.55
CA LEU A 404 -1.97 -2.32 5.51
C LEU A 404 -2.29 -3.26 4.36
N SER A 405 -2.91 -4.41 4.62
CA SER A 405 -3.31 -5.37 3.58
C SER A 405 -4.05 -4.68 2.44
N ASP A 406 -3.81 -5.08 1.18
CA ASP A 406 -4.72 -4.72 0.11
C ASP A 406 -6.10 -5.31 0.41
N ILE A 407 -7.15 -4.60 0.01
CA ILE A 407 -8.53 -5.07 0.20
C ILE A 407 -8.79 -6.23 -0.76
N LEU A 408 -9.19 -7.37 -0.21
CA LEU A 408 -9.76 -8.47 -0.99
C LEU A 408 -11.28 -8.39 -0.91
N GLU A 409 -11.91 -8.02 -2.03
CA GLU A 409 -13.37 -7.99 -2.15
C GLU A 409 -13.93 -9.38 -2.43
N LYS A 410 -15.05 -9.71 -1.80
CA LYS A 410 -15.77 -10.98 -1.92
C LYS A 410 -17.27 -10.74 -2.04
N PRO A 411 -17.92 -11.18 -3.13
CA PRO A 411 -19.36 -11.10 -3.27
C PRO A 411 -20.06 -12.12 -2.36
N LEU A 412 -21.20 -11.70 -1.80
CA LEU A 412 -22.07 -12.52 -0.95
C LEU A 412 -23.48 -12.72 -1.57
N GLY A 413 -23.63 -12.36 -2.84
CA GLY A 413 -24.89 -12.39 -3.59
C GLY A 413 -25.81 -11.20 -3.32
N GLU A 414 -26.70 -10.90 -4.25
CA GLU A 414 -27.68 -9.79 -4.17
C GLU A 414 -27.02 -8.42 -3.92
N GLY A 415 -25.85 -8.16 -4.52
CA GLY A 415 -25.10 -6.91 -4.34
C GLY A 415 -24.41 -6.74 -2.99
N TRP A 416 -24.44 -7.75 -2.11
CA TRP A 416 -23.72 -7.71 -0.84
C TRP A 416 -22.23 -7.97 -1.04
N VAL A 417 -21.38 -7.20 -0.37
CA VAL A 417 -19.93 -7.27 -0.50
C VAL A 417 -19.27 -7.35 0.86
N LEU A 418 -18.34 -8.29 1.00
CA LEU A 418 -17.38 -8.37 2.08
C LEU A 418 -16.02 -7.91 1.56
N THR A 419 -15.38 -7.02 2.30
CA THR A 419 -13.96 -6.69 2.13
C THR A 419 -13.19 -7.32 3.28
N LEU A 420 -12.05 -7.91 3.01
CA LEU A 420 -11.23 -8.56 4.03
C LEU A 420 -9.74 -8.39 3.76
N SER A 421 -8.95 -8.48 4.82
CA SER A 421 -7.49 -8.41 4.75
C SER A 421 -6.89 -9.80 4.53
N ASN A 422 -6.20 -9.98 3.41
CA ASN A 422 -5.57 -11.24 3.00
C ASN A 422 -4.05 -11.13 2.86
N GLU A 423 -3.54 -9.96 2.47
CA GLU A 423 -2.12 -9.76 2.24
C GLU A 423 -1.41 -9.36 3.52
N VAL A 424 -0.23 -9.94 3.73
CA VAL A 424 0.62 -9.66 4.88
C VAL A 424 1.78 -8.78 4.45
N TYR A 425 1.77 -7.54 4.95
CA TYR A 425 2.85 -6.58 4.75
C TYR A 425 3.86 -6.61 5.90
N ARG A 426 5.14 -6.62 5.56
CA ARG A 426 6.25 -6.54 6.52
C ARG A 426 7.23 -5.47 6.11
N ASP A 427 7.72 -4.70 7.08
CA ASP A 427 8.79 -3.75 6.81
C ASP A 427 10.14 -4.45 6.50
N THR A 428 11.19 -3.66 6.24
CA THR A 428 12.53 -4.18 5.93
C THR A 428 13.17 -4.99 7.07
N GLN A 429 12.63 -4.88 8.30
CA GLN A 429 13.07 -5.65 9.47
C GLN A 429 12.19 -6.88 9.72
N GLY A 430 11.16 -7.10 8.90
CA GLY A 430 10.22 -8.22 9.02
C GLY A 430 9.05 -7.97 9.98
N GLN A 431 8.91 -6.75 10.52
CA GLN A 431 7.86 -6.40 11.46
C GLN A 431 6.50 -6.28 10.76
N LEU A 432 5.49 -6.89 11.36
CA LEU A 432 4.08 -6.75 10.98
C LEU A 432 3.46 -5.56 11.73
N TRP A 433 2.76 -4.69 11.02
CA TRP A 433 2.13 -3.49 11.57
C TRP A 433 0.59 -3.51 11.53
N GLU A 434 0.00 -4.54 10.91
CA GLU A 434 -1.45 -4.77 10.87
C GLU A 434 -2.08 -4.71 12.26
N GLY A 435 -3.24 -4.08 12.38
CA GLY A 435 -4.03 -3.92 13.60
C GLY A 435 -3.47 -2.97 14.67
N ARG A 436 -2.16 -2.69 14.67
CA ARG A 436 -1.51 -1.77 15.63
C ARG A 436 -1.10 -0.43 15.04
N GLY A 437 -0.86 -0.38 13.73
CA GLY A 437 -0.31 0.78 13.03
C GLY A 437 1.20 0.94 13.18
N ILE A 438 1.80 1.62 12.22
CA ILE A 438 3.21 1.95 12.16
C ILE A 438 3.50 3.02 13.22
N GLU A 439 4.21 2.63 14.27
CA GLU A 439 4.57 3.56 15.35
C GLU A 439 5.69 4.52 14.93
N PRO A 440 5.55 5.83 15.24
CA PRO A 440 6.57 6.82 14.93
C PRO A 440 7.79 6.65 15.84
N GLN A 441 8.98 6.99 15.31
CA GLN A 441 10.19 6.99 16.14
C GLN A 441 10.17 8.10 17.18
N ARG A 442 9.44 9.19 16.91
CA ARG A 442 9.24 10.31 17.85
C ARG A 442 7.75 10.56 18.07
N PRO A 443 7.15 9.97 19.13
CA PRO A 443 5.75 10.17 19.42
C PRO A 443 5.42 11.66 19.68
N LEU A 444 4.31 12.11 19.10
CA LEU A 444 3.73 13.43 19.28
C LEU A 444 2.20 13.28 19.25
N PRO A 445 1.45 13.86 20.20
CA PRO A 445 -0.01 13.89 20.14
C PRO A 445 -0.52 14.49 18.83
N VAL A 446 -1.38 13.76 18.13
CA VAL A 446 -2.05 14.23 16.91
C VAL A 446 -3.55 14.03 17.08
N PHE A 447 -4.31 15.13 16.98
CA PHE A 447 -5.75 15.17 17.19
C PHE A 447 -6.23 14.61 18.55
N GLU A 448 -5.46 14.81 19.63
CA GLU A 448 -5.92 14.41 20.97
C GLU A 448 -7.09 15.27 21.45
N ALA A 449 -7.87 14.74 22.40
CA ALA A 449 -9.11 15.38 22.82
C ALA A 449 -8.78 16.72 23.50
N GLY A 450 -9.49 17.78 23.10
CA GLY A 450 -9.27 19.14 23.63
C GLY A 450 -8.05 19.86 23.05
N GLN A 451 -7.29 19.26 22.13
CA GLN A 451 -6.25 19.97 21.40
C GLN A 451 -6.84 20.80 20.25
N ALA A 452 -6.23 21.95 19.97
CA ALA A 452 -6.51 22.70 18.76
C ALA A 452 -6.13 21.86 17.52
N PRO A 453 -6.87 21.94 16.40
CA PRO A 453 -6.62 21.08 15.23
C PRO A 453 -5.20 21.16 14.66
N LEU A 454 -4.56 22.35 14.69
CA LEU A 454 -3.19 22.58 14.19
C LEU A 454 -2.09 22.43 15.25
N ALA A 455 -2.42 21.94 16.45
CA ALA A 455 -1.46 21.83 17.56
C ALA A 455 -0.26 20.93 17.22
N ALA A 456 -0.50 19.80 16.54
CA ALA A 456 0.55 18.87 16.13
C ALA A 456 1.54 19.51 15.15
N LEU A 457 1.04 20.19 14.11
CA LEU A 457 1.90 20.90 13.14
C LEU A 457 2.71 22.02 13.80
N THR A 458 2.10 22.75 14.73
CA THR A 458 2.81 23.79 15.51
C THR A 458 3.95 23.18 16.33
N ALA A 459 3.69 22.08 17.04
CA ALA A 459 4.68 21.39 17.84
C ALA A 459 5.80 20.77 16.98
N LEU A 460 5.44 20.22 15.82
CA LEU A 460 6.39 19.67 14.85
C LEU A 460 7.31 20.77 14.30
N ARG A 461 6.77 21.92 13.87
CA ARG A 461 7.57 23.07 13.42
C ARG A 461 8.62 23.46 14.46
N GLN A 462 8.20 23.60 15.72
CA GLN A 462 9.11 23.95 16.82
C GLN A 462 10.16 22.87 17.09
N MET A 463 9.80 21.58 16.93
CA MET A 463 10.76 20.48 17.03
C MET A 463 11.85 20.60 15.96
N ILE A 464 11.46 20.80 14.70
CA ILE A 464 12.38 20.92 13.57
C ILE A 464 13.30 22.14 13.75
N GLU A 465 12.76 23.29 14.15
CA GLU A 465 13.55 24.49 14.40
C GLU A 465 14.63 24.26 15.46
N ARG A 466 14.30 23.54 16.54
CA ARG A 466 15.29 23.14 17.57
C ARG A 466 16.36 22.22 17.01
N ASP A 467 15.98 21.20 16.25
CA ASP A 467 16.92 20.23 15.66
C ASP A 467 17.88 20.91 14.67
N LEU A 468 17.37 21.84 13.85
CA LEU A 468 18.17 22.62 12.91
C LEU A 468 19.15 23.57 13.62
N ALA A 469 18.77 24.11 14.78
CA ALA A 469 19.64 24.94 15.62
C ALA A 469 20.75 24.11 16.30
N LEU A 470 20.41 22.93 16.83
CA LEU A 470 21.39 22.02 17.45
C LEU A 470 22.43 21.54 16.44
N THR A 471 22.01 21.17 15.23
CA THR A 471 22.92 20.74 14.15
C THR A 471 23.86 21.87 13.72
N ALA A 472 23.36 23.11 13.66
CA ALA A 472 24.20 24.27 13.35
C ALA A 472 25.25 24.55 14.42
N THR A 473 24.90 24.38 15.70
CA THR A 473 25.84 24.51 16.82
C THR A 473 26.92 23.42 16.79
N ALA A 474 26.54 22.15 16.55
CA ALA A 474 27.49 21.04 16.43
C ALA A 474 28.47 21.23 15.27
N ALA A 475 27.99 21.69 14.11
CA ALA A 475 28.83 22.01 12.96
C ALA A 475 29.85 23.13 13.26
N ARG A 476 29.47 24.13 14.06
CA ARG A 476 30.37 25.23 14.49
C ARG A 476 31.38 24.80 15.56
N ALA A 477 31.06 23.77 16.36
CA ALA A 477 31.92 23.27 17.43
C ALA A 477 33.00 22.28 16.94
N THR A 478 32.92 21.81 15.70
CA THR A 478 33.92 20.89 15.12
C THR A 478 35.04 21.73 14.48
N PRO A 479 36.29 21.72 15.02
CA PRO A 479 37.37 22.50 14.44
C PRO A 479 37.71 21.97 13.04
N ALA A 480 37.95 22.89 12.09
CA ALA A 480 38.42 22.52 10.76
C ALA A 480 39.70 21.68 10.86
N PRO A 481 39.87 20.62 10.03
CA PRO A 481 41.10 19.85 10.04
C PRO A 481 42.27 20.80 9.77
N ALA A 482 43.24 20.82 10.68
CA ALA A 482 44.41 21.67 10.56
C ALA A 482 45.06 21.44 9.20
N ALA A 483 45.23 22.51 8.43
CA ALA A 483 45.89 22.46 7.13
C ALA A 483 47.26 21.79 7.31
N ALA A 484 47.45 20.64 6.66
CA ALA A 484 48.72 19.93 6.65
C ALA A 484 49.78 20.88 6.12
N THR A 485 50.73 21.24 6.98
CA THR A 485 51.89 22.05 6.63
C THR A 485 52.67 21.28 5.57
N PRO A 486 52.97 21.85 4.39
CA PRO A 486 53.74 21.14 3.38
C PRO A 486 55.14 20.83 3.93
N PRO A 487 55.71 19.66 3.63
CA PRO A 487 57.02 19.29 4.15
C PRO A 487 58.08 20.27 3.63
N ALA A 488 58.91 20.75 4.55
CA ALA A 488 60.03 21.62 4.26
C ALA A 488 60.94 20.97 3.20
N SER A 489 61.25 21.74 2.15
CA SER A 489 62.19 21.37 1.10
C SER A 489 63.58 21.17 1.70
N GLY A 490 64.00 19.92 1.83
CA GLY A 490 65.36 19.55 2.22
C GLY A 490 66.36 20.06 1.18
N HIS A 491 67.24 20.97 1.60
CA HIS A 491 68.48 21.32 0.90
C HIS A 491 69.32 20.05 0.66
N ARG A 492 69.50 19.66 -0.60
CA ARG A 492 70.60 18.78 -1.02
C ARG A 492 71.85 19.64 -1.17
N ALA A 493 72.76 19.55 -0.20
CA ALA A 493 74.12 19.99 -0.34
C ALA A 493 74.83 19.16 -1.43
N GLY A 494 75.56 19.84 -2.31
CA GLY A 494 76.39 19.22 -3.32
C GLY A 494 77.60 18.53 -2.70
N ALA A 495 77.96 17.38 -3.27
CA ALA A 495 79.32 16.85 -3.24
C ALA A 495 79.70 16.58 -4.69
N GLY A 496 80.62 17.40 -5.19
CA GLY A 496 81.30 17.16 -6.45
C GLY A 496 82.42 16.13 -6.29
N ASP A 497 82.79 15.62 -7.45
CA ASP A 497 84.12 15.14 -7.84
C ASP A 497 84.48 13.66 -7.58
N SER A 498 84.49 12.86 -8.65
CA SER A 498 85.74 12.29 -9.15
C SER A 498 85.60 11.61 -10.53
N ARG A 499 86.36 12.16 -11.49
CA ARG A 499 87.17 11.47 -12.52
C ARG A 499 86.54 10.36 -13.39
N ARG A 500 86.29 10.65 -14.67
CA ARG A 500 87.18 10.39 -15.83
C ARG A 500 86.48 10.72 -17.14
#